data_AF-A0A6B3I830-F1
#
_entry.id   AF-A0A6B3I830-F1
#
_cell.length_a   1.000
_cell.length_b   1.000
_cell.length_c   1.000
_cell.angle_alpha   90.00
_cell.angle_beta   90.00
_cell.angle_gamma   90.00
#
_symmetry.space_group_name_H-M   'P 1'
#
loop_
_entity.id
_entity.type
_entity.pdbx_description
1 polymer ?
#
loop_
_entity_poly.entity_id
_entity_poly.type
_entity_poly.pdbx_seq_one_letter_code
_entity_poly.pdbx_strand_id
1 'polypeptide(L)'
;VSYNDKRNDANGEGNRDGESHNRSWNCGAEGETDDPEVLELRGRQMRNFIATLMLSQGVPMLSHGDEFARTQKGNNNAYCQDNELAWIHWPDPEAPDDEFRRNLLEFTRSMVWLRRDHP
;
A
#
# COMPACT_ATOMS: atom_id res chain seq x y z
N VAL A 1 -0.29 -2.80 5.60
CA VAL A 1 0.76 -3.25 6.55
C VAL A 1 1.09 -2.20 7.61
N SER A 2 0.30 -1.12 7.73
CA SER A 2 0.67 0.02 8.60
C SER A 2 -0.41 0.41 9.60
N TYR A 3 -1.61 -0.19 9.52
CA TYR A 3 -2.75 0.15 10.37
C TYR A 3 -3.50 -1.13 10.77
N ASN A 4 -3.86 -1.26 12.03
CA ASN A 4 -4.78 -2.29 12.52
C ASN A 4 -6.22 -1.79 12.39
N ASP A 5 -6.46 -0.52 12.70
CA ASP A 5 -7.79 0.07 12.74
C ASP A 5 -7.97 1.14 11.66
N LYS A 6 -9.19 1.25 11.14
CA LYS A 6 -9.56 2.28 10.15
C LYS A 6 -9.53 3.69 10.74
N ARG A 7 -9.15 4.66 9.91
CA ARG A 7 -9.07 6.10 10.22
C ARG A 7 -9.87 6.91 9.21
N ASN A 8 -11.19 6.82 9.31
CA ASN A 8 -12.15 7.42 8.38
C ASN A 8 -12.74 8.73 8.90
N ASP A 9 -12.17 9.34 9.94
CA ASP A 9 -12.68 10.57 10.56
C ASP A 9 -12.88 11.72 9.53
N ALA A 10 -12.00 11.79 8.52
CA ALA A 10 -12.09 12.75 7.42
C ALA A 10 -13.38 12.64 6.60
N ASN A 11 -14.09 11.51 6.64
CA ASN A 11 -15.33 11.29 5.92
C ASN A 11 -16.54 11.95 6.59
N GLY A 12 -16.41 12.42 7.85
CA GLY A 12 -17.47 13.14 8.57
C GLY A 12 -18.53 12.26 9.23
N GLU A 13 -18.38 10.93 9.17
CA GLU A 13 -19.35 9.97 9.73
C GLU A 13 -18.94 9.43 11.12
N GLY A 14 -17.95 10.08 11.76
CA GLY A 14 -17.44 9.67 13.08
C GLY A 14 -16.84 8.26 13.07
N ASN A 15 -16.07 7.94 12.03
CA ASN A 15 -15.39 6.65 11.81
C ASN A 15 -16.33 5.42 11.76
N ARG A 16 -17.65 5.62 11.53
CA ARG A 16 -18.62 4.52 11.45
C ARG A 16 -18.61 3.80 10.11
N ASP A 17 -18.29 4.50 9.04
CA ASP A 17 -18.25 4.01 7.66
C ASP A 17 -17.00 3.14 7.38
N GLY A 18 -17.03 2.33 6.33
CA GLY A 18 -15.94 1.41 5.94
C GLY A 18 -15.88 0.10 6.73
N GLU A 19 -15.04 -0.83 6.27
CA GLU A 19 -14.89 -2.18 6.84
C GLU A 19 -14.17 -2.16 8.20
N SER A 20 -14.67 -2.90 9.19
CA SER A 20 -14.09 -2.98 10.53
C SER A 20 -13.12 -4.16 10.70
N HIS A 21 -13.23 -5.19 9.85
CA HIS A 21 -12.41 -6.41 9.93
C HIS A 21 -11.46 -6.54 8.73
N ASN A 22 -10.52 -5.60 8.60
CA ASN A 22 -9.59 -5.49 7.47
C ASN A 22 -8.56 -6.63 7.34
N ARG A 23 -8.46 -7.51 8.34
CA ARG A 23 -7.40 -8.55 8.45
C ARG A 23 -5.99 -7.95 8.28
N SER A 24 -5.83 -6.71 8.72
CA SER A 24 -4.59 -5.96 8.62
C SER A 24 -3.72 -6.18 9.86
N TRP A 25 -2.43 -5.92 9.68
CA TRP A 25 -1.46 -5.84 10.76
C TRP A 25 -0.56 -4.63 10.49
N ASN A 26 -0.33 -3.83 11.53
CA ASN A 26 0.44 -2.60 11.48
C ASN A 26 1.97 -2.80 11.56
N CYS A 27 2.40 -4.06 11.73
CA CYS A 27 3.79 -4.49 11.81
C CYS A 27 4.56 -3.93 13.03
N GLY A 28 3.86 -3.50 14.08
CA GLY A 28 4.47 -3.07 15.36
C GLY A 28 4.18 -1.61 15.75
N ALA A 29 3.84 -0.76 14.78
CA ALA A 29 3.49 0.64 15.02
C ALA A 29 2.22 1.02 14.24
N GLU A 30 1.33 1.84 14.82
CA GLU A 30 0.12 2.30 14.15
C GLU A 30 0.41 3.57 13.35
N GLY A 31 0.26 3.51 12.02
CA GLY A 31 0.52 4.64 11.12
C GLY A 31 1.98 4.85 10.78
N GLU A 32 2.35 6.11 10.52
CA GLU A 32 3.72 6.53 10.20
C GLU A 32 4.66 6.24 11.39
N THR A 33 5.89 5.83 11.09
CA THR A 33 6.91 5.50 12.10
C THR A 33 8.29 5.68 11.48
N ASP A 34 9.25 6.07 12.31
CA ASP A 34 10.67 6.15 11.96
C ASP A 34 11.45 4.91 12.43
N ASP A 35 10.77 3.92 13.03
CA ASP A 35 11.38 2.67 13.47
C ASP A 35 11.87 1.85 12.26
N PRO A 36 13.19 1.69 12.08
CA PRO A 36 13.74 1.03 10.90
C PRO A 36 13.34 -0.45 10.81
N GLU A 37 13.16 -1.16 11.94
CA GLU A 37 12.77 -2.56 11.93
C GLU A 37 11.32 -2.72 11.44
N VAL A 38 10.43 -1.81 11.86
CA VAL A 38 9.04 -1.79 11.39
C VAL A 38 8.97 -1.43 9.90
N LEU A 39 9.75 -0.44 9.45
CA LEU A 39 9.80 -0.03 8.05
C LEU A 39 10.32 -1.15 7.15
N GLU A 40 11.38 -1.84 7.55
CA GLU A 40 11.91 -3.01 6.82
C GLU A 40 10.86 -4.12 6.74
N LEU A 41 10.22 -4.45 7.86
CA LEU A 41 9.17 -5.46 7.91
C LEU A 41 7.99 -5.11 6.99
N ARG A 42 7.54 -3.86 7.00
CA ARG A 42 6.48 -3.38 6.10
C ARG A 42 6.88 -3.50 4.63
N GLY A 43 8.11 -3.12 4.29
CA GLY A 43 8.68 -3.29 2.96
C GLY A 43 8.65 -4.73 2.48
N ARG A 44 9.04 -5.66 3.35
CA ARG A 44 8.97 -7.11 3.08
C ARG A 44 7.54 -7.59 2.92
N GLN A 45 6.61 -7.17 3.79
CA GLN A 45 5.20 -7.58 3.71
C GLN A 45 4.52 -7.08 2.43
N MET A 46 4.80 -5.85 1.97
CA MET A 46 4.31 -5.36 0.68
C MET A 46 4.78 -6.25 -0.49
N ARG A 47 6.07 -6.58 -0.53
CA ARG A 47 6.64 -7.48 -1.55
C ARG A 47 6.03 -8.89 -1.47
N ASN A 48 5.78 -9.41 -0.27
CA ASN A 48 5.14 -10.71 -0.07
C ASN A 48 3.72 -10.77 -0.67
N PHE A 49 2.91 -9.73 -0.47
CA PHE A 49 1.57 -9.66 -1.07
C PHE A 49 1.61 -9.55 -2.59
N ILE A 50 2.47 -8.67 -3.13
CA ILE A 50 2.65 -8.53 -4.58
C ILE A 50 3.12 -9.86 -5.19
N ALA A 51 4.09 -10.52 -4.57
CA ALA A 51 4.58 -11.81 -5.04
C ALA A 51 3.49 -12.88 -5.02
N THR A 52 2.71 -12.95 -3.94
CA THR A 52 1.60 -13.91 -3.82
C THR A 52 0.54 -13.67 -4.90
N LEU A 53 0.14 -12.42 -5.13
CA LEU A 53 -0.79 -12.04 -6.19
C LEU A 53 -0.28 -12.43 -7.59
N MET A 54 0.99 -12.12 -7.88
CA MET A 54 1.58 -12.34 -9.20
C MET A 54 2.00 -13.79 -9.47
N LEU A 55 2.16 -14.63 -8.45
CA LEU A 55 2.52 -16.05 -8.60
C LEU A 55 1.32 -16.99 -8.48
N SER A 56 0.16 -16.51 -8.01
CA SER A 56 -1.06 -17.33 -7.92
C SER A 56 -1.68 -17.61 -9.29
N GLN A 57 -2.35 -18.76 -9.42
CA GLN A 57 -3.13 -19.08 -10.61
C GLN A 57 -4.36 -18.16 -10.73
N GLY A 58 -4.79 -17.86 -11.95
CA GLY A 58 -5.92 -16.96 -12.25
C GLY A 58 -5.51 -15.64 -12.93
N VAL A 59 -6.37 -14.63 -12.88
CA VAL A 59 -6.09 -13.30 -13.45
C VAL A 59 -5.89 -12.29 -12.31
N PRO A 60 -4.67 -11.79 -12.07
CA PRO A 60 -4.41 -10.85 -10.99
C PRO A 60 -4.98 -9.46 -11.32
N MET A 61 -5.41 -8.74 -10.29
CA MET A 61 -5.79 -7.34 -10.36
C MET A 61 -5.03 -6.57 -9.27
N LEU A 62 -4.30 -5.53 -9.66
CA LEU A 62 -3.56 -4.66 -8.75
C LEU A 62 -4.34 -3.34 -8.57
N SER A 63 -4.50 -2.89 -7.32
CA SER A 63 -5.12 -1.60 -7.04
C SER A 63 -4.17 -0.47 -7.43
N HIS A 64 -4.72 0.62 -7.95
CA HIS A 64 -3.91 1.74 -8.45
C HIS A 64 -3.06 2.37 -7.32
N GLY A 65 -1.75 2.48 -7.57
CA GLY A 65 -0.77 3.05 -6.66
C GLY A 65 -0.17 2.06 -5.65
N ASP A 66 -0.69 0.84 -5.53
CA ASP A 66 -0.08 -0.19 -4.67
C ASP A 66 1.33 -0.56 -5.17
N GLU A 67 1.58 -0.41 -6.47
CA GLU A 67 2.89 -0.67 -7.10
C GLU A 67 4.03 0.19 -6.55
N PHE A 68 3.73 1.34 -5.91
CA PHE A 68 4.72 2.26 -5.31
C PHE A 68 4.31 2.77 -3.92
N ALA A 69 3.55 1.96 -3.18
CA ALA A 69 3.15 2.22 -1.80
C ALA A 69 2.31 3.50 -1.60
N ARG A 70 1.26 3.69 -2.41
CA ARG A 70 0.23 4.71 -2.14
C ARG A 70 -0.37 4.51 -0.75
N THR A 71 -0.67 5.63 -0.08
CA THR A 71 -1.28 5.65 1.24
C THR A 71 -2.52 6.55 1.25
N GLN A 72 -3.54 6.12 2.00
CA GLN A 72 -4.71 6.93 2.35
C GLN A 72 -4.71 7.23 3.85
N LYS A 73 -3.53 7.21 4.49
CA LYS A 73 -3.31 7.46 5.92
C LYS A 73 -4.24 6.68 6.87
N GLY A 74 -4.54 5.43 6.50
CA GLY A 74 -5.40 4.54 7.28
C GLY A 74 -6.90 4.70 7.02
N ASN A 75 -7.31 5.65 6.17
CA ASN A 75 -8.68 5.72 5.67
C ASN A 75 -8.91 4.55 4.70
N ASN A 76 -9.82 3.64 5.03
CA ASN A 76 -10.13 2.47 4.19
C ASN A 76 -11.39 2.65 3.33
N ASN A 77 -11.95 3.86 3.33
CA ASN A 77 -13.20 4.19 2.64
C ASN A 77 -13.17 5.65 2.13
N ALA A 78 -12.12 6.04 1.40
CA ALA A 78 -11.93 7.42 0.95
C ALA A 78 -12.84 7.81 -0.24
N TYR A 79 -14.13 7.48 -0.18
CA TYR A 79 -15.09 7.65 -1.29
C TYR A 79 -15.46 9.12 -1.55
N CYS A 80 -15.44 9.95 -0.51
CA CYS A 80 -15.83 11.36 -0.55
C CYS A 80 -14.64 12.33 -0.49
N GLN A 81 -13.42 11.82 -0.69
CA GLN A 81 -12.18 12.58 -0.52
C GLN A 81 -11.63 12.98 -1.89
N ASP A 82 -11.88 14.22 -2.31
CA ASP A 82 -11.19 14.82 -3.47
C ASP A 82 -10.04 15.71 -2.99
N ASN A 83 -8.98 15.06 -2.50
CA ASN A 83 -7.80 15.70 -1.93
C ASN A 83 -6.60 14.71 -1.90
N GLU A 84 -5.49 15.14 -1.31
CA GLU A 84 -4.23 14.41 -1.21
C GLU A 84 -4.35 13.04 -0.52
N LEU A 85 -5.44 12.77 0.21
CA LEU A 85 -5.71 11.45 0.78
C LEU A 85 -6.07 10.42 -0.29
N ALA A 86 -6.74 10.85 -1.36
CA ALA A 86 -7.17 9.98 -2.45
C ALA A 86 -6.30 10.12 -3.71
N TRP A 87 -5.63 11.25 -3.90
CA TRP A 87 -4.79 11.47 -5.08
C TRP A 87 -3.59 10.52 -5.14
N ILE A 88 -3.04 10.36 -6.34
CA ILE A 88 -1.81 9.60 -6.56
C ILE A 88 -0.63 10.55 -6.38
N HIS A 89 0.22 10.25 -5.39
CA HIS A 89 1.53 10.86 -5.24
C HIS A 89 2.52 10.09 -6.10
N TRP A 90 2.82 10.59 -7.30
CA TRP A 90 3.76 9.95 -8.21
C TRP A 90 5.18 9.97 -7.64
N PRO A 91 5.93 8.85 -7.70
CA PRO A 91 7.32 8.83 -7.26
C PRO A 91 8.17 9.82 -8.06
N ASP A 92 8.88 10.70 -7.35
CA ASP A 92 9.81 11.66 -7.94
C ASP A 92 11.22 11.04 -8.01
N PRO A 93 11.82 10.88 -9.20
CA PRO A 93 13.17 10.33 -9.33
C PRO A 93 14.25 11.22 -8.69
N GLU A 94 14.00 12.51 -8.55
CA GLU A 94 14.96 13.47 -7.99
C GLU A 94 14.81 13.64 -6.46
N ALA A 95 13.73 13.11 -5.87
CA ALA A 95 13.49 13.17 -4.44
C ALA A 95 14.22 12.02 -3.70
N PRO A 96 15.17 12.32 -2.78
CA PRO A 96 15.89 11.29 -2.03
C PRO A 96 14.97 10.37 -1.21
N ASP A 97 13.92 10.95 -0.63
CA ASP A 97 13.00 10.24 0.27
C ASP A 97 12.06 9.26 -0.46
N ASP A 98 12.00 9.31 -1.81
CA ASP A 98 11.16 8.45 -2.64
C ASP A 98 11.85 7.15 -3.10
N GLU A 99 13.10 6.91 -2.68
CA GLU A 99 13.88 5.72 -3.06
C GLU A 99 13.11 4.41 -2.82
N PHE A 100 12.46 4.26 -1.65
CA PHE A 100 11.68 3.07 -1.34
C PHE A 100 10.55 2.82 -2.35
N ARG A 101 9.83 3.88 -2.74
CA ARG A 101 8.69 3.81 -3.65
C ARG A 101 9.13 3.41 -5.05
N ARG A 102 10.27 3.95 -5.51
CA ARG A 102 10.91 3.56 -6.78
C ARG A 102 11.35 2.09 -6.76
N ASN A 103 12.01 1.65 -5.68
CA ASN A 103 12.46 0.27 -5.52
C ASN A 103 11.28 -0.74 -5.42
N LEU A 104 10.12 -0.31 -4.91
CA LEU A 104 8.91 -1.14 -4.91
C LEU A 104 8.29 -1.21 -6.32
N LEU A 105 8.28 -0.10 -7.07
CA LEU A 105 7.80 -0.06 -8.44
C LEU A 105 8.61 -0.98 -9.36
N GLU A 106 9.94 -0.93 -9.25
CA GLU A 106 10.83 -1.81 -10.02
C GLU A 106 10.60 -3.29 -9.73
N PHE A 107 10.38 -3.64 -8.45
CA PHE A 107 10.03 -5.00 -8.07
C PHE A 107 8.68 -5.43 -8.61
N THR A 108 7.66 -4.58 -8.49
CA THR A 108 6.32 -4.86 -9.03
C THR A 108 6.38 -5.11 -10.53
N ARG A 109 7.10 -4.25 -11.27
CA ARG A 109 7.36 -4.45 -12.70
C ARG A 109 8.02 -5.79 -12.96
N SER A 110 9.09 -6.12 -12.23
CA SER A 110 9.81 -7.38 -12.38
C SER A 110 8.90 -8.60 -12.16
N MET A 111 8.01 -8.57 -11.17
CA MET A 111 7.04 -9.64 -10.93
C MET A 111 6.01 -9.77 -12.04
N VAL A 112 5.55 -8.65 -12.62
CA VAL A 112 4.63 -8.65 -13.76
C VAL A 112 5.29 -9.28 -15.00
N TRP A 113 6.54 -8.90 -15.31
CA TRP A 113 7.29 -9.50 -16.42
C TRP A 113 7.53 -10.99 -16.19
N LEU A 114 7.95 -11.36 -14.97
CA LEU A 114 8.15 -12.76 -14.61
C LEU A 114 6.88 -13.59 -14.86
N ARG A 115 5.73 -13.15 -14.34
CA ARG A 115 4.45 -13.85 -14.55
C ARG A 115 4.13 -13.98 -16.03
N ARG A 116 4.23 -12.88 -16.77
CA ARG A 116 3.85 -12.86 -18.20
C ARG A 116 4.71 -13.81 -19.03
N ASP A 117 5.98 -13.94 -18.67
CA ASP A 117 6.95 -14.74 -19.42
C ASP A 117 6.94 -16.23 -19.00
N HIS A 118 6.12 -16.62 -18.01
CA HIS A 118 6.00 -17.99 -17.48
C HIS A 118 4.53 -18.48 -17.53
N PRO A 119 4.11 -19.12 -18.62
CA PRO A 119 2.75 -19.66 -18.80
C PRO A 119 2.34 -20.75 -17.80
#